data_AF-A0A445N2A2-F1
#
_entry.id   AF-A0A445N2A2-F1
#
_cell.length_a   1.000
_cell.length_b   1.000
_cell.length_c   1.000
_cell.angle_alpha   90.00
_cell.angle_beta   90.00
_cell.angle_gamma   90.00
#
_symmetry.space_group_name_H-M   'P 1'
#
loop_
_entity.id
_entity.type
_entity.pdbx_description
1 polymer ?
#
loop_
_entity_poly.entity_id
_entity_poly.type
_entity_poly.pdbx_seq_one_letter_code
_entity_poly.pdbx_strand_id
1 'polypeptide(L)'
;MKLRSTGLGTTELVGDLVDMEASMSGVIMRVKIKKPVVWRVRVFLQARDLRAIVWRALIPSNIWFVIKTLITVGKPKAVAENSTSTKEGSVKKRA
;
A
#
# COMPACT_ATOMS: atom_id res chain seq x y z
N MET A 1 -10.51 -15.37 3.74
CA MET A 1 -9.82 -16.44 2.97
C MET A 1 -8.40 -16.01 2.64
N LYS A 2 -7.43 -16.95 2.53
CA LYS A 2 -6.09 -16.66 2.01
C LYS A 2 -6.08 -16.94 0.51
N LEU A 3 -6.06 -15.90 -0.31
CA LEU A 3 -5.98 -16.02 -1.77
C LEU A 3 -4.51 -15.90 -2.19
N ARG A 4 -4.05 -16.81 -3.07
CA ARG A 4 -2.70 -16.79 -3.64
C ARG A 4 -2.78 -16.38 -5.10
N SER A 5 -2.06 -15.34 -5.49
CA SER A 5 -1.91 -14.98 -6.91
C SER A 5 -0.85 -15.89 -7.53
N THR A 6 -1.24 -16.75 -8.47
CA THR A 6 -0.27 -17.50 -9.28
C THR A 6 0.44 -16.53 -10.23
N GLY A 7 1.75 -16.32 -10.05
CA GLY A 7 2.58 -15.49 -10.93
C GLY A 7 3.22 -14.25 -10.30
N LEU A 8 2.82 -13.82 -9.10
CA LEU A 8 3.37 -12.63 -8.42
C LEU A 8 4.07 -12.93 -7.08
N GLY A 9 4.58 -14.15 -6.91
CA GLY A 9 5.24 -14.60 -5.68
C GLY A 9 4.28 -14.89 -4.53
N THR A 10 4.80 -15.11 -3.32
CA THR A 10 4.02 -15.38 -2.10
C THR A 10 3.36 -14.10 -1.61
N THR A 11 2.26 -13.72 -2.24
CA THR A 11 1.40 -12.62 -1.80
C THR A 11 0.26 -13.19 -0.95
N GLU A 12 0.07 -12.61 0.24
CA GLU A 12 -1.08 -12.91 1.10
C GLU A 12 -2.12 -11.79 0.92
N LEU A 13 -3.24 -12.12 0.29
CA LEU A 13 -4.40 -11.24 0.19
C LEU A 13 -5.35 -11.50 1.34
N VAL A 14 -5.61 -10.47 2.14
CA VAL A 14 -6.61 -10.49 3.22
C VAL A 14 -7.82 -9.67 2.78
N GLY A 15 -8.93 -10.35 2.56
CA GLY A 15 -10.19 -9.74 2.17
C GLY A 15 -11.38 -10.57 2.57
N ASP A 16 -12.55 -9.95 2.51
CA ASP A 16 -13.84 -10.59 2.73
C ASP A 16 -14.47 -10.91 1.38
N LEU A 17 -15.09 -12.08 1.28
CA LEU A 17 -15.93 -12.43 0.14
C LEU A 17 -17.19 -11.56 0.20
N VAL A 18 -17.46 -10.81 -0.86
CA VAL A 18 -18.62 -9.92 -0.96
C VAL A 18 -19.75 -10.59 -1.70
N ASP A 19 -19.41 -11.28 -2.78
CA ASP A 19 -20.39 -11.83 -3.71
C ASP A 19 -19.80 -13.03 -4.46
N MET A 20 -20.67 -13.96 -4.83
CA MET A 20 -20.30 -15.18 -5.54
C MET A 20 -21.41 -15.53 -6.52
N GLU A 21 -21.11 -15.38 -7.80
CA GLU A 21 -22.06 -15.57 -8.90
C GLU A 21 -21.64 -16.77 -9.74
N ALA A 22 -22.59 -17.67 -10.00
CA ALA A 22 -22.37 -18.78 -10.92
C ALA A 22 -22.53 -18.29 -12.36
N SER A 23 -21.50 -18.48 -13.17
CA SER A 23 -21.47 -18.18 -14.61
C SER A 23 -21.40 -19.48 -15.40
N MET A 24 -21.77 -19.43 -16.69
CA MET A 24 -21.83 -20.62 -17.55
C MET A 24 -20.48 -21.35 -17.67
N SER A 25 -19.36 -20.67 -17.41
CA SER A 25 -18.00 -21.23 -17.50
C SER A 25 -17.27 -21.33 -16.16
N GLY A 26 -17.93 -21.04 -15.03
CA GLY A 26 -17.29 -21.11 -13.71
C GLY A 26 -17.93 -20.19 -12.68
N VAL A 27 -17.28 -20.02 -11.53
CA VAL A 27 -17.80 -19.16 -10.45
C VAL A 27 -16.98 -17.88 -10.37
N ILE A 28 -17.66 -16.74 -10.47
CA ILE A 28 -17.07 -15.40 -10.30
C ILE A 28 -17.19 -15.03 -8.82
N MET A 29 -16.05 -14.92 -8.13
CA MET A 29 -15.97 -14.46 -6.75
C MET A 29 -15.51 -13.01 -6.70
N ARG A 30 -16.31 -12.12 -6.09
CA ARG A 30 -15.92 -10.73 -5.81
C ARG A 30 -15.45 -10.61 -4.38
N VAL A 31 -14.21 -10.17 -4.19
CA VAL A 31 -13.56 -10.07 -2.87
C VAL A 31 -13.17 -8.62 -2.60
N LYS A 32 -13.59 -8.08 -1.46
CA LYS A 32 -13.19 -6.74 -1.02
C LYS A 32 -11.93 -6.84 -0.16
N ILE A 33 -10.87 -6.21 -0.65
CA ILE A 33 -9.56 -6.23 -0.01
C ILE A 33 -9.56 -5.29 1.20
N LYS A 34 -9.23 -5.79 2.39
CA LYS A 34 -9.20 -5.01 3.64
C LYS A 34 -7.86 -4.33 3.89
N LYS A 35 -6.77 -4.98 3.50
CA LYS A 35 -5.40 -4.48 3.70
C LYS A 35 -4.66 -4.46 2.37
N PRO A 36 -3.83 -3.43 2.10
CA PRO A 36 -3.01 -3.41 0.90
C PRO A 36 -2.08 -4.62 0.89
N VAL A 37 -1.83 -5.15 -0.31
CA VAL A 37 -0.94 -6.30 -0.49
C VAL A 37 0.48 -5.90 -0.09
N VAL A 38 1.08 -6.69 0.81
CA VAL A 38 2.47 -6.50 1.23
C VAL A 38 3.39 -7.23 0.24
N TRP A 39 4.11 -6.46 -0.56
CA TRP A 39 5.07 -6.98 -1.53
C TRP A 39 6.40 -7.24 -0.84
N ARG A 40 6.82 -8.51 -0.76
CA ARG A 40 8.20 -8.84 -0.38
C ARG A 40 9.06 -8.88 -1.63
N VAL A 41 9.72 -7.78 -1.94
CA VAL A 41 10.69 -7.72 -3.03
C VAL A 41 12.04 -8.22 -2.52
N ARG A 42 12.53 -9.33 -3.06
CA ARG A 42 13.92 -9.75 -2.85
C ARG A 42 14.77 -9.01 -3.87
N VAL A 43 15.56 -8.05 -3.40
CA VAL A 43 16.53 -7.34 -4.24
C VAL A 43 17.90 -7.94 -3.98
N PHE A 44 18.58 -8.38 -5.03
CA PHE A 44 19.99 -8.77 -4.96
C PHE A 44 20.82 -7.55 -5.34
N LEU A 45 21.69 -7.11 -4.44
CA LEU A 45 22.66 -6.05 -4.72
C LEU A 45 24.05 -6.64 -4.71
N GLN A 46 24.81 -6.42 -5.78
CA GLN A 46 26.24 -6.70 -5.75
C GLN A 46 26.98 -5.61 -4.97
N ALA A 47 28.19 -5.91 -4.49
CA ALA A 47 29.01 -4.94 -3.78
C ALA A 47 29.30 -3.66 -4.60
N ARG A 48 29.35 -3.79 -5.94
CA ARG A 48 29.49 -2.65 -6.87
C ARG A 48 28.28 -1.72 -6.84
N ASP A 49 27.08 -2.29 -6.81
CA ASP A 49 25.83 -1.53 -6.74
C ASP A 49 25.71 -0.81 -5.40
N LEU A 50 26.10 -1.47 -4.30
CA LEU A 50 26.11 -0.87 -2.98
C LEU A 50 27.05 0.34 -2.94
N ARG A 51 28.26 0.21 -3.51
CA ARG A 51 29.22 1.33 -3.63
C ARG A 51 28.62 2.47 -4.46
N ALA A 52 28.00 2.17 -5.60
CA ALA A 52 27.38 3.19 -6.43
C ALA A 52 26.25 3.94 -5.70
N ILE A 53 25.40 3.23 -4.96
CA ILE A 53 24.32 3.81 -4.15
C ILE A 53 24.87 4.73 -3.08
N VAL A 54 25.89 4.29 -2.33
CA VAL A 54 26.52 5.09 -1.27
C VAL A 54 27.13 6.37 -1.85
N TRP A 55 27.87 6.28 -2.96
CA TRP A 55 28.43 7.46 -3.63
C TRP A 55 27.36 8.42 -4.13
N ARG A 56 26.24 7.89 -4.66
CA ARG A 56 25.10 8.72 -5.11
C ARG A 56 24.37 9.38 -3.93
N ALA A 57 24.26 8.69 -2.81
CA ALA A 57 23.65 9.22 -1.59
C ALA A 57 24.49 10.36 -0.99
N LEU A 58 25.82 10.28 -1.10
CA LEU A 58 26.77 11.28 -0.60
C LEU A 58 26.97 12.49 -1.52
N ILE A 59 26.18 12.64 -2.59
CA ILE A 59 26.23 13.84 -3.43
C ILE A 59 25.87 15.07 -2.55
N PRO A 60 26.65 16.17 -2.60
CA PRO A 60 26.44 17.33 -1.72
C PRO A 60 25.02 17.89 -1.75
N SER A 61 24.35 17.84 -2.90
CA SER A 61 22.94 18.22 -3.07
C SER A 61 21.99 17.40 -2.18
N ASN A 62 22.20 16.08 -2.10
CA ASN A 62 21.40 15.18 -1.28
C ASN A 62 21.69 15.39 0.21
N ILE A 63 22.96 15.57 0.58
CA ILE A 63 23.36 15.85 1.96
C ILE A 63 22.75 17.18 2.43
N TRP A 64 22.82 18.22 1.61
CA TRP A 64 22.21 19.52 1.90
C TRP A 64 20.70 19.41 2.09
N PHE A 65 20.02 18.62 1.25
CA PHE A 65 18.59 18.35 1.40
C PHE A 65 18.26 17.70 2.75
N VAL A 66 19.01 16.67 3.15
CA VAL A 66 18.81 15.98 4.44
C VAL A 66 19.08 16.90 5.63
N ILE A 67 20.13 17.70 5.58
CA ILE A 67 20.43 18.69 6.64
C ILE A 67 19.30 19.73 6.74
N LYS A 68 18.85 20.25 5.59
CA LYS A 68 17.75 21.22 5.54
C LYS A 68 16.45 20.63 6.09
N THR A 69 16.10 19.39 5.73
CA THR A 69 14.88 18.75 6.24
C THR A 69 14.98 18.50 7.75
N LEU A 70 16.11 18.03 8.26
CA LEU A 70 16.32 17.86 9.70
C LEU A 70 16.15 19.16 10.50
N ILE A 71 16.66 20.28 9.98
CA ILE A 71 16.51 21.60 10.62
C ILE A 71 15.04 22.09 10.54
N THR A 72 14.31 21.73 9.49
CA THR A 72 12.94 22.25 9.24
C THR A 72 11.84 21.42 9.93
N VAL A 73 12.07 20.12 10.17
CA VAL A 73 11.07 19.18 10.74
C VAL A 73 10.76 19.46 12.23
N GLY A 74 11.51 20.33 12.90
CA GLY A 74 11.25 20.75 14.28
C GLY A 74 9.94 21.54 14.52
N LYS A 75 9.12 21.80 13.50
CA LYS A 75 7.78 22.38 13.67
C LYS A 75 6.73 21.31 13.51
N PRO A 76 6.16 20.75 14.60
CA PRO A 76 5.02 19.86 14.50
C PRO A 76 3.88 20.60 13.80
N LYS A 77 3.51 20.16 12.60
CA LYS A 77 2.21 20.53 12.02
C LYS A 77 1.17 19.81 12.87
N ALA A 78 0.43 20.58 13.68
CA ALA A 78 -0.77 20.11 14.34
C ALA A 78 -1.67 19.47 13.27
N VAL A 79 -1.81 18.15 13.34
CA VAL A 79 -2.70 17.37 12.49
C VAL A 79 -4.11 17.69 12.96
N ALA A 80 -4.79 18.58 12.25
CA ALA A 80 -6.20 18.85 12.42
C ALA A 80 -6.98 17.59 12.02
N GLU A 81 -7.48 16.91 13.05
CA GLU A 81 -8.32 15.73 13.00
C GLU A 81 -9.70 16.10 12.46
N ASN A 82 -9.86 16.14 11.13
CA ASN A 82 -11.16 16.28 10.49
C ASN A 82 -11.86 14.91 10.41
N SER A 83 -12.55 14.56 11.48
CA SER A 83 -13.56 13.51 11.53
C SER A 83 -14.82 13.96 10.78
N THR A 84 -14.81 13.91 9.45
CA THR A 84 -16.06 13.98 8.67
C THR A 84 -16.76 12.63 8.70
N SER A 85 -17.66 12.51 9.67
CA SER A 85 -18.86 11.68 9.62
C SER A 85 -19.59 11.84 8.29
N THR A 86 -19.77 10.76 7.54
CA THR A 86 -20.73 10.73 6.43
C THR A 86 -21.65 9.53 6.60
N LYS A 87 -22.70 9.82 7.37
CA LYS A 87 -24.12 9.47 7.21
C LYS A 87 -24.48 8.11 6.61
N GLU A 88 -25.17 7.34 7.45
CA GLU A 88 -26.14 6.32 7.12
C GLU A 88 -27.02 6.71 5.93
N GLY A 89 -27.03 5.86 4.90
CA GLY A 89 -27.96 5.90 3.78
C GLY A 89 -29.02 4.80 3.94
N SER A 90 -30.10 5.13 4.64
CA SER A 90 -31.38 4.39 4.65
C SER A 90 -32.20 4.77 3.41
N VAL A 91 -32.35 3.87 2.41
CA VAL A 91 -33.42 3.94 1.38
C VAL A 91 -33.66 2.50 0.86
N LYS A 92 -34.68 1.78 1.34
CA LYS A 92 -36.10 1.73 0.92
C LYS A 92 -36.37 0.50 0.04
N LYS A 93 -36.88 -0.56 0.69
CA LYS A 93 -37.56 -1.69 0.05
C LYS A 93 -38.72 -1.14 -0.80
N ARG A 94 -38.83 -1.58 -2.06
CA ARG A 94 -40.09 -1.61 -2.79
C ARG A 94 -40.46 -3.08 -2.97
N ALA A 95 -41.67 -3.38 -2.50
CA ALA A 95 -42.44 -4.57 -2.86
C ALA A 95 -42.94 -4.44 -4.30
#